data_AF-A0A955YLN7-F1
#
_entry.id   AF-A0A955YLN7-F1
#
_cell.length_a   1.000
_cell.length_b   1.000
_cell.length_c   1.000
_cell.angle_alpha   90.00
_cell.angle_beta   90.00
_cell.angle_gamma   90.00
#
_symmetry.space_group_name_H-M   'P 1'
#
loop_
_entity.id
_entity.type
_entity.pdbx_description
1 polymer ?
#
loop_
_entity_poly.entity_id
_entity_poly.type
_entity_poly.pdbx_seq_one_letter_code
_entity_poly.pdbx_strand_id
1 'polypeptide(L)'
;MHRPLRPSFALSLVAATSLLVVAGGALAQHTTPLVSVSDITFTVGREPLDNAWLRSRTSQLGPVVRERCYAPAFTPEDATAGVLEVRMSLVRTGRLTGVRVRRAPGGSLPAAVARCVQRELARTRLDVRRRPSGTPIDDSDVEVALDGQPPELQRPIRITLRLTLSAASAAPAPSSGSGVAIPATE
;
A
#
# COMPACT_ATOMS: atom_id res chain seq x y z
N MET A 1 39.97 -33.30 -73.94
CA MET A 1 40.46 -31.92 -74.21
C MET A 1 40.63 -31.18 -72.88
N HIS A 2 41.49 -30.16 -72.87
CA HIS A 2 42.33 -29.67 -71.77
C HIS A 2 41.69 -29.24 -70.43
N ARG A 3 42.45 -29.47 -69.35
CA ARG A 3 42.50 -28.57 -68.18
C ARG A 3 43.51 -27.45 -68.45
N PRO A 4 43.27 -26.25 -67.90
CA PRO A 4 44.31 -25.64 -67.07
C PRO A 4 43.79 -25.04 -65.75
N LEU A 5 44.73 -24.96 -64.81
CA LEU A 5 44.75 -24.25 -63.52
C LEU A 5 44.55 -22.72 -63.72
N ARG A 6 44.28 -21.81 -62.78
CA ARG A 6 44.59 -21.66 -61.34
C ARG A 6 43.87 -20.39 -60.78
N PRO A 7 44.22 -19.81 -59.61
CA PRO A 7 43.35 -19.47 -58.48
C PRO A 7 42.84 -18.02 -58.42
N SER A 8 41.95 -17.69 -57.47
CA SER A 8 41.89 -16.35 -56.85
C SER A 8 41.10 -16.38 -55.53
N PHE A 9 41.75 -15.91 -54.46
CA PHE A 9 41.20 -15.62 -53.15
C PHE A 9 40.40 -14.29 -53.20
N ALA A 10 39.23 -14.26 -52.54
CA ALA A 10 38.58 -13.07 -51.96
C ALA A 10 37.46 -13.60 -51.05
N LEU A 11 37.64 -13.84 -49.76
CA LEU A 11 37.74 -12.89 -48.65
C LEU A 11 36.48 -12.02 -48.47
N SER A 12 35.72 -12.38 -47.42
CA SER A 12 34.77 -11.57 -46.65
C SER A 12 33.52 -11.00 -47.32
N LEU A 13 32.34 -11.39 -46.80
CA LEU A 13 31.72 -10.63 -45.71
C LEU A 13 30.62 -11.49 -45.06
N VAL A 14 30.89 -12.01 -43.86
CA VAL A 14 29.83 -12.41 -42.93
C VAL A 14 29.22 -11.11 -42.43
N ALA A 15 28.14 -10.66 -43.06
CA ALA A 15 27.31 -9.60 -42.50
C ALA A 15 26.62 -10.18 -41.27
N ALA A 16 27.23 -9.94 -40.12
CA ALA A 16 26.70 -10.27 -38.81
C ALA A 16 25.29 -9.67 -38.69
N THR A 17 24.32 -10.55 -38.60
CA THR A 17 22.98 -10.30 -38.09
C THR A 17 23.08 -9.79 -36.66
N SER A 18 23.17 -8.47 -36.50
CA SER A 18 22.99 -7.80 -35.22
C SER A 18 21.65 -7.06 -35.26
N LEU A 19 20.55 -7.82 -35.32
CA LEU A 19 19.26 -7.30 -34.87
C LEU A 19 19.34 -7.23 -33.34
N LEU A 20 19.87 -6.10 -32.87
CA LEU A 20 19.89 -5.77 -31.45
C LEU A 20 18.44 -5.44 -31.10
N VAL A 21 17.67 -6.48 -30.76
CA VAL A 21 16.39 -6.32 -30.10
C VAL A 21 16.71 -5.60 -28.81
N VAL A 22 16.48 -4.29 -28.80
CA VAL A 22 16.39 -3.49 -27.58
C VAL A 22 15.20 -4.07 -26.85
N ALA A 23 15.48 -5.07 -26.00
CA ALA A 23 14.61 -5.44 -24.92
C ALA A 23 14.60 -4.25 -23.97
N GLY A 24 13.86 -3.21 -24.36
CA GLY A 24 13.31 -2.24 -23.44
C GLY A 24 12.37 -3.02 -22.56
N GLY A 25 12.94 -3.65 -21.53
CA GLY A 25 12.18 -4.25 -20.46
C GLY A 25 11.35 -3.15 -19.85
N ALA A 26 10.10 -3.06 -20.27
CA ALA A 26 9.08 -2.35 -19.54
C ALA A 26 9.09 -2.96 -18.15
N LEU A 27 9.70 -2.26 -17.18
CA LEU A 27 9.51 -2.56 -15.79
C LEU A 27 8.00 -2.49 -15.59
N ALA A 28 7.36 -3.64 -15.43
CA ALA A 28 5.95 -3.72 -15.11
C ALA A 28 5.75 -2.79 -13.90
N GLN A 29 5.01 -1.71 -14.10
CA GLN A 29 4.72 -0.77 -13.03
C GLN A 29 3.90 -1.55 -12.01
N HIS A 30 4.52 -1.95 -10.89
CA HIS A 30 3.83 -2.71 -9.86
C HIS A 30 2.92 -1.74 -9.13
N THR A 31 1.68 -1.63 -9.59
CA THR A 31 0.63 -0.91 -8.88
C THR A 31 0.39 -1.60 -7.55
N THR A 32 0.57 -0.88 -6.45
CA THR A 32 0.41 -1.47 -5.11
C THR A 32 -0.90 -1.01 -4.47
N PRO A 33 -1.64 -1.92 -3.80
CA PRO A 33 -2.86 -1.54 -3.10
C PRO A 33 -2.52 -0.68 -1.88
N LEU A 34 -3.11 0.50 -1.79
CA LEU A 34 -2.99 1.43 -0.68
C LEU A 34 -4.29 1.47 0.12
N VAL A 35 -4.15 1.51 1.45
CA VAL A 35 -5.26 1.78 2.37
C VAL A 35 -4.82 2.87 3.33
N SER A 36 -5.53 3.99 3.33
CA SER A 36 -5.32 5.12 4.24
C SER A 36 -6.49 5.24 5.21
N VAL A 37 -6.19 5.54 6.48
CA VAL A 37 -7.18 5.79 7.53
C VAL A 37 -7.25 7.30 7.78
N SER A 38 -8.42 7.90 7.62
CA SER A 38 -8.66 9.33 7.82
C SER A 38 -9.93 9.58 8.65
N ASP A 39 -10.16 10.85 9.00
CA ASP A 39 -11.39 11.33 9.66
C ASP A 39 -11.76 10.57 10.94
N ILE A 40 -10.74 10.18 11.71
CA ILE A 40 -10.91 9.38 12.92
C ILE A 40 -11.51 10.26 14.03
N THR A 41 -12.68 9.85 14.50
CA THR A 41 -13.40 10.48 15.61
C THR A 41 -13.68 9.45 16.70
N PHE A 42 -13.37 9.79 17.94
CA PHE A 42 -13.71 8.98 19.12
C PHE A 42 -14.73 9.72 19.98
N THR A 43 -15.72 9.00 20.51
CA THR A 43 -16.70 9.57 21.45
C THR A 43 -17.00 8.62 22.59
N VAL A 44 -17.21 9.17 23.78
CA VAL A 44 -17.67 8.45 24.96
C VAL A 44 -19.02 9.00 25.36
N GLY A 45 -20.09 8.21 25.18
CA GLY A 45 -21.45 8.74 25.28
C GLY A 45 -21.73 9.77 24.17
N ARG A 46 -21.78 11.05 24.52
CA ARG A 46 -21.97 12.19 23.59
C ARG A 46 -20.74 13.13 23.53
N GLU A 47 -19.71 12.86 24.31
CA GLU A 47 -18.54 13.72 24.41
C GLU A 47 -17.44 13.25 23.45
N PRO A 48 -16.82 14.15 22.68
CA PRO A 48 -15.65 13.83 21.89
C PRO A 48 -14.49 13.46 22.81
N LEU A 49 -13.73 12.45 22.41
CA LEU A 49 -12.52 12.01 23.08
C LEU A 49 -11.35 12.22 22.12
N ASP A 50 -10.43 13.09 22.45
CA ASP A 50 -9.15 13.15 21.74
C ASP A 50 -8.10 12.37 22.54
N ASN A 51 -7.53 11.34 21.92
CA ASN A 51 -6.58 10.46 22.56
C ASN A 51 -5.58 9.94 21.52
N ALA A 52 -4.32 10.38 21.65
CA ALA A 52 -3.24 10.05 20.72
C ALA A 52 -2.98 8.55 20.63
N TRP A 53 -3.06 7.84 21.75
CA TRP A 53 -2.89 6.40 21.81
C TRP A 53 -3.94 5.67 20.98
N LEU A 54 -5.22 6.04 21.13
CA LEU A 54 -6.31 5.48 20.31
C LEU A 54 -6.13 5.81 18.84
N ARG A 55 -5.69 7.03 18.51
CA ARG A 55 -5.43 7.44 17.12
C ARG A 55 -4.35 6.57 16.48
N SER A 56 -3.23 6.37 17.18
CA SER A 56 -2.14 5.49 16.78
C SER A 56 -2.59 4.03 16.62
N ARG A 57 -3.35 3.47 17.57
CA ARG A 57 -3.86 2.10 17.45
C ARG A 57 -4.89 1.93 16.35
N THR A 58 -5.68 2.96 16.08
CA THR A 58 -6.71 2.93 15.03
C THR A 58 -6.08 3.09 13.64
N SER A 59 -4.98 3.81 13.48
CA SER A 59 -4.27 3.92 12.19
C SER A 59 -3.65 2.58 11.76
N GLN A 60 -3.25 1.73 12.72
CA GLN A 60 -2.76 0.37 12.45
C GLN A 60 -3.81 -0.57 11.82
N LEU A 61 -5.10 -0.18 11.82
CA LEU A 61 -6.12 -0.94 11.10
C LEU A 61 -5.95 -0.86 9.57
N GLY A 62 -5.32 0.20 9.05
CA GLY A 62 -5.07 0.39 7.62
C GLY A 62 -4.23 -0.74 7.01
N PRO A 63 -3.01 -1.00 7.52
CA PRO A 63 -2.17 -2.11 7.07
C PRO A 63 -2.87 -3.48 7.17
N VAL A 64 -3.58 -3.74 8.26
CA VAL A 64 -4.32 -5.00 8.45
C VAL A 64 -5.40 -5.17 7.38
N VAL A 65 -6.20 -4.13 7.13
CA VAL A 65 -7.24 -4.14 6.08
C VAL A 65 -6.62 -4.32 4.70
N ARG A 66 -5.51 -3.63 4.42
CA ARG A 66 -4.76 -3.76 3.16
C ARG A 66 -4.38 -5.22 2.93
N GLU A 67 -3.69 -5.84 3.88
CA GLU A 67 -3.12 -7.18 3.71
C GLU A 67 -4.18 -8.28 3.70
N ARG A 68 -5.20 -8.18 4.56
CA ARG A 68 -6.19 -9.25 4.74
C ARG A 68 -7.36 -9.17 3.78
N CYS A 69 -7.72 -7.98 3.32
CA CYS A 69 -8.97 -7.77 2.58
C CYS A 69 -8.80 -7.14 1.22
N TYR A 70 -7.92 -6.15 1.09
CA TYR A 70 -7.85 -5.37 -0.15
C TYR A 70 -6.84 -5.95 -1.14
N ALA A 71 -5.59 -6.20 -0.72
CA ALA A 71 -4.56 -6.78 -1.57
C ALA A 71 -4.95 -8.13 -2.20
N PRO A 72 -5.62 -9.07 -1.49
CA PRO A 72 -6.06 -10.33 -2.11
C PRO A 72 -7.17 -10.16 -3.16
N ALA A 73 -7.90 -9.04 -3.12
CA ALA A 73 -8.98 -8.72 -4.05
C ALA A 73 -8.57 -7.64 -5.06
N PHE A 74 -7.32 -7.21 -5.03
CA PHE A 74 -6.81 -6.11 -5.85
C PHE A 74 -6.28 -6.65 -7.18
N THR A 75 -6.86 -6.15 -8.26
CA THR A 75 -6.41 -6.33 -9.62
C THR A 75 -5.91 -4.97 -10.14
N PRO A 76 -4.63 -4.86 -10.55
CA PRO A 76 -4.07 -3.60 -11.06
C PRO A 76 -4.86 -3.00 -12.23
N GLU A 77 -5.47 -3.86 -13.04
CA GLU A 77 -6.19 -3.50 -14.28
C GLU A 77 -7.55 -2.85 -14.02
N ASP A 78 -8.21 -3.18 -12.91
CA ASP A 78 -9.59 -2.74 -12.65
C ASP A 78 -9.68 -1.38 -11.94
N ALA A 79 -8.53 -0.75 -11.66
CA ALA A 79 -8.42 0.53 -10.95
C ALA A 79 -9.39 0.62 -9.75
N THR A 80 -9.51 -0.48 -9.00
CA THR A 80 -10.50 -0.57 -7.93
C THR A 80 -10.17 0.48 -6.89
N ALA A 81 -11.07 1.43 -6.66
CA ALA A 81 -10.86 2.48 -5.69
C ALA A 81 -12.19 2.85 -5.03
N GLY A 82 -12.10 3.27 -3.78
CA GLY A 82 -13.28 3.70 -3.08
C GLY A 82 -13.04 4.02 -1.63
N VAL A 83 -14.11 4.46 -1.01
CA VAL A 83 -14.10 4.93 0.37
C VAL A 83 -15.08 4.07 1.17
N LEU A 84 -14.62 3.60 2.32
CA LEU A 84 -15.43 2.95 3.32
C LEU A 84 -15.57 3.84 4.54
N GLU A 85 -16.80 4.14 4.92
CA GLU A 85 -17.12 4.69 6.23
C GLU A 85 -17.29 3.55 7.22
N VAL A 86 -16.54 3.58 8.30
CA VAL A 86 -16.59 2.55 9.33
C VAL A 86 -17.04 3.15 10.65
N ARG A 87 -18.01 2.49 11.27
CA ARG A 87 -18.49 2.79 12.62
C ARG A 87 -18.37 1.55 13.48
N MET A 88 -17.81 1.70 14.67
CA MET A 88 -17.62 0.60 15.61
C MET A 88 -17.53 1.11 17.05
N SER A 89 -17.46 0.19 18.00
CA SER A 89 -17.34 0.48 19.43
C SER A 89 -16.21 -0.34 20.05
N LEU A 90 -15.27 0.33 20.70
CA LEU A 90 -14.22 -0.29 21.50
C LEU A 90 -14.74 -0.49 22.92
N VAL A 91 -14.77 -1.75 23.36
CA VAL A 91 -15.20 -2.14 24.71
C VAL A 91 -13.99 -2.46 25.59
N ARG A 92 -14.22 -2.57 26.91
CA ARG A 92 -13.18 -2.78 27.94
C ARG A 92 -12.16 -3.90 27.64
N THR A 93 -12.57 -4.93 26.91
CA THR A 93 -11.69 -6.06 26.54
C THR A 93 -10.74 -5.76 25.39
N GLY A 94 -10.77 -4.55 24.82
CA GLY A 94 -10.03 -4.19 23.61
C GLY A 94 -10.69 -4.66 22.31
N ARG A 95 -11.81 -5.38 22.38
CA ARG A 95 -12.54 -5.80 21.17
C ARG A 95 -13.26 -4.63 20.51
N LEU A 96 -13.23 -4.64 19.18
CA LEU A 96 -14.12 -3.83 18.36
C LEU A 96 -15.46 -4.56 18.20
N THR A 97 -16.55 -3.87 18.45
CA THR A 97 -17.93 -4.39 18.44
C THR A 97 -18.84 -3.48 17.64
N GLY A 98 -20.02 -3.97 17.26
CA GLY A 98 -20.98 -3.18 16.50
C GLY A 98 -20.45 -2.66 15.16
N VAL A 99 -19.49 -3.37 14.55
CA VAL A 99 -18.83 -2.94 13.32
C VAL A 99 -19.85 -2.83 12.19
N ARG A 100 -19.93 -1.64 11.61
CA ARG A 100 -20.74 -1.30 10.44
C ARG A 100 -19.83 -0.65 9.42
N VAL A 101 -19.82 -1.19 8.21
CA VAL A 101 -19.04 -0.69 7.10
C VAL A 101 -20.01 -0.26 6.01
N ARG A 102 -19.91 0.99 5.56
CA ARG A 102 -20.71 1.54 4.47
C ARG A 102 -19.79 2.00 3.37
N ARG A 103 -20.11 1.69 2.12
CA ARG A 103 -19.42 2.26 0.96
C ARG A 103 -19.92 3.68 0.75
N ALA A 104 -19.00 4.63 0.61
CA ALA A 104 -19.36 5.95 0.12
C ALA A 104 -19.81 5.85 -1.35
N PRO A 105 -20.72 6.73 -1.80
CA PRO A 105 -21.11 6.78 -3.21
C PRO A 105 -19.90 7.13 -4.10
N GLY A 106 -19.92 6.65 -5.34
CA GLY A 106 -18.93 7.02 -6.37
C GLY A 106 -17.65 6.18 -6.41
N GLY A 107 -17.55 5.07 -5.66
CA GLY A 107 -16.43 4.12 -5.74
C GLY A 107 -16.75 2.83 -6.51
N SER A 108 -15.72 2.20 -7.08
CA SER A 108 -15.78 0.89 -7.76
C SER A 108 -15.54 -0.29 -6.81
N LEU A 109 -15.43 -0.03 -5.50
CA LEU A 109 -15.02 -1.03 -4.52
C LEU A 109 -15.98 -2.23 -4.44
N PRO A 110 -15.50 -3.47 -4.64
CA PRO A 110 -16.32 -4.67 -4.57
C PRO A 110 -16.99 -4.84 -3.21
N ALA A 111 -18.25 -5.30 -3.23
CA ALA A 111 -18.99 -5.60 -1.99
C ALA A 111 -18.32 -6.71 -1.15
N ALA A 112 -17.49 -7.56 -1.76
CA ALA A 112 -16.69 -8.56 -1.06
C ALA A 112 -15.63 -7.93 -0.15
N VAL A 113 -14.97 -6.85 -0.58
CA VAL A 113 -13.96 -6.13 0.22
C VAL A 113 -14.61 -5.51 1.45
N ALA A 114 -15.74 -4.81 1.29
CA ALA A 114 -16.47 -4.23 2.41
C ALA A 114 -16.90 -5.29 3.46
N ARG A 115 -17.37 -6.47 3.00
CA ARG A 115 -17.70 -7.60 3.88
C ARG A 115 -16.48 -8.19 4.56
N CYS A 116 -15.34 -8.28 3.87
CA CYS A 116 -14.09 -8.70 4.50
C CYS A 116 -13.68 -7.74 5.61
N VAL A 117 -13.64 -6.43 5.34
CA VAL A 117 -13.29 -5.39 6.33
C VAL A 117 -14.18 -5.48 7.55
N GLN A 118 -15.49 -5.63 7.37
CA GLN A 118 -16.42 -5.77 8.49
C GLN A 118 -16.10 -6.98 9.37
N ARG A 119 -15.81 -8.14 8.76
CA ARG A 119 -15.49 -9.37 9.50
C ARG A 119 -14.13 -9.28 10.18
N GLU A 120 -13.15 -8.72 9.51
CA GLU A 120 -11.79 -8.61 10.04
C GLU A 120 -11.77 -7.69 11.26
N LEU A 121 -12.35 -6.49 11.13
CA LEU A 121 -12.45 -5.55 12.24
C LEU A 121 -13.26 -6.11 13.43
N ALA A 122 -14.30 -6.91 13.18
CA ALA A 122 -15.07 -7.56 14.25
C ALA A 122 -14.27 -8.64 15.02
N ARG A 123 -13.17 -9.13 14.43
CA ARG A 123 -12.25 -10.09 15.05
C ARG A 123 -11.05 -9.38 15.69
N THR A 124 -10.71 -8.18 15.22
CA THR A 124 -9.60 -7.39 15.75
C THR A 124 -9.80 -7.04 17.22
N ARG A 125 -8.69 -7.10 17.96
CA ARG A 125 -8.55 -6.53 19.29
C ARG A 125 -7.46 -5.46 19.23
N LEU A 126 -7.78 -4.28 19.75
CA LEU A 126 -6.76 -3.29 20.07
C LEU A 126 -6.16 -3.71 21.41
N ASP A 127 -4.84 -3.92 21.45
CA ASP A 127 -4.17 -4.22 22.69
C ASP A 127 -4.25 -2.99 23.61
N VAL A 128 -5.10 -3.05 24.64
CA VAL A 128 -5.31 -1.97 25.60
C VAL A 128 -4.42 -2.12 26.84
N ARG A 129 -3.53 -3.11 26.86
CA ARG A 129 -2.59 -3.26 27.97
C ARG A 129 -1.58 -2.12 27.91
N ARG A 130 -1.29 -1.57 29.09
CA ARG A 130 -0.21 -0.59 29.29
C ARG A 130 1.07 -1.18 28.68
N ARG A 131 1.75 -0.44 27.80
CA ARG A 131 3.07 -0.84 27.30
C ARG A 131 3.96 -1.12 28.53
N PRO A 132 4.67 -2.25 28.63
CA PRO A 132 5.65 -2.43 29.68
C PRO A 132 6.67 -1.30 29.56
N SER A 133 6.85 -0.53 30.63
CA SER A 133 7.94 0.44 30.71
C SER A 133 9.26 -0.31 30.59
N GLY A 134 9.96 -0.21 29.46
CA GLY A 134 11.31 -0.78 29.31
C GLY A 134 11.61 -1.59 28.04
N THR A 135 10.71 -1.73 27.07
CA THR A 135 11.12 -2.25 25.75
C THR A 135 11.91 -1.18 25.00
N PRO A 136 13.17 -1.44 24.60
CA PRO A 136 13.93 -0.53 23.74
C PRO A 136 13.12 -0.24 22.47
N ILE A 137 13.06 1.03 22.11
CA ILE A 137 12.44 1.46 20.87
C ILE A 137 13.48 1.19 19.77
N ASP A 138 13.16 0.30 18.83
CA ASP A 138 13.94 0.18 17.59
C ASP A 138 13.73 1.47 16.80
N ASP A 139 14.80 2.10 16.30
CA ASP A 139 14.71 3.38 15.56
C ASP A 139 13.82 3.28 14.31
N SER A 140 13.54 2.06 13.85
CA SER A 140 12.59 1.75 12.77
C SER A 140 11.11 1.83 13.20
N ASP A 141 10.82 1.83 14.50
CA ASP A 141 9.49 1.92 15.13
C ASP A 141 9.21 3.30 15.77
N VAL A 142 10.14 4.27 15.63
CA VAL A 142 10.14 5.55 16.35
C VAL A 142 9.04 6.52 15.93
N GLU A 143 8.45 6.41 14.74
CA GLU A 143 7.37 7.34 14.36
C GLU A 143 5.99 7.00 14.98
N VAL A 144 5.83 5.87 15.67
CA VAL A 144 4.51 5.44 16.22
C VAL A 144 4.54 5.22 17.74
N ALA A 145 5.56 5.73 18.42
CA ALA A 145 5.57 5.86 19.89
C ALA A 145 5.03 7.23 20.33
N LEU A 146 3.86 7.64 19.84
CA LEU A 146 3.25 8.92 20.24
C LEU A 146 2.64 8.83 21.66
N ASP A 147 3.14 9.70 22.53
CA ASP A 147 2.77 9.95 23.93
C ASP A 147 1.26 9.90 24.23
N GLY A 148 0.76 8.72 24.60
CA GLY A 148 -0.61 8.60 25.10
C GLY A 148 -0.77 7.38 25.99
N GLN A 149 -1.44 7.58 27.13
CA GLN A 149 -1.91 6.45 27.94
C GLN A 149 -3.16 5.85 27.25
N PRO A 150 -3.31 4.51 27.21
CA PRO A 150 -4.59 3.89 26.88
C PRO A 150 -5.71 4.52 27.72
N PRO A 151 -6.85 4.86 27.10
CA PRO A 151 -7.96 5.46 27.83
C PRO A 151 -8.54 4.45 28.81
N GLU A 152 -9.06 4.95 29.94
CA GLU A 152 -9.84 4.10 30.83
C GLU A 152 -11.18 3.73 30.18
N LEU A 153 -11.31 2.45 29.82
CA LEU A 153 -12.52 1.91 29.20
C LEU A 153 -13.61 1.60 30.25
N GLN A 154 -14.07 2.65 30.94
CA GLN A 154 -15.22 2.56 31.85
C GLN A 154 -16.54 2.47 31.07
N ARG A 155 -16.62 3.17 29.93
CA ARG A 155 -17.74 3.17 28.99
C ARG A 155 -17.23 2.80 27.58
N PRO A 156 -18.09 2.22 26.71
CA PRO A 156 -17.70 1.95 25.33
C PRO A 156 -17.33 3.23 24.58
N ILE A 157 -16.21 3.19 23.87
CA ILE A 157 -15.76 4.30 23.01
C ILE A 157 -16.27 4.03 21.61
N ARG A 158 -17.12 4.92 21.08
CA ARG A 158 -17.55 4.84 19.69
C ARG A 158 -16.47 5.43 18.79
N ILE A 159 -16.10 4.67 17.77
CA ILE A 159 -15.08 5.03 16.80
C ILE A 159 -15.77 5.18 15.45
N THR A 160 -15.58 6.33 14.81
CA THR A 160 -15.94 6.55 13.40
C THR A 160 -14.66 6.89 12.65
N LEU A 161 -14.47 6.28 11.48
CA LEU A 161 -13.31 6.55 10.63
C LEU A 161 -13.67 6.36 9.16
N ARG A 162 -12.82 6.89 8.29
CA ARG A 162 -12.88 6.72 6.85
C ARG A 162 -11.67 5.92 6.39
N LEU A 163 -11.91 4.87 5.61
CA LEU A 163 -10.85 4.11 4.92
C LEU A 163 -10.88 4.48 3.45
N THR A 164 -9.79 5.00 2.93
CA THR A 164 -9.61 5.26 1.50
C THR A 164 -8.76 4.14 0.92
N LEU A 165 -9.30 3.42 -0.06
CA LEU A 165 -8.65 2.29 -0.71
C LEU A 165 -8.39 2.66 -2.17
N SER A 166 -7.14 2.53 -2.62
CA SER A 166 -6.74 2.95 -3.96
C SER A 166 -5.54 2.15 -4.46
N ALA A 167 -5.21 2.35 -5.73
CA ALA A 167 -3.96 1.94 -6.34
C ALA A 167 -2.91 3.05 -6.13
N ALA A 168 -1.75 2.74 -5.55
CA ALA A 168 -0.58 3.61 -5.63
C ALA A 168 0.13 3.34 -6.97
N SER A 169 0.22 4.39 -7.81
CA SER A 169 1.05 4.36 -9.00
C SER A 169 2.49 4.60 -8.59
N ALA A 170 3.41 3.72 -9.01
CA ALA A 170 4.84 3.99 -8.88
C ALA A 170 5.19 5.25 -9.69
N ALA A 171 6.02 6.13 -9.13
CA ALA A 171 6.51 7.33 -9.83
C ALA A 171 7.26 6.93 -11.12
N PRO A 172 7.19 7.74 -12.19
CA PRO A 172 7.98 7.47 -13.40
C PRO A 172 9.47 7.46 -13.06
N ALA A 173 10.20 6.49 -13.60
CA ALA A 173 11.65 6.41 -13.45
C ALA A 173 12.31 7.73 -13.89
N PRO A 174 13.40 8.19 -13.24
CA PRO A 174 14.12 9.36 -13.70
C PRO A 174 14.59 9.09 -15.14
N SER A 175 14.13 9.91 -16.08
CA SER A 175 14.61 9.91 -17.45
C SER A 175 16.13 10.09 -17.41
N SER A 176 16.87 9.03 -17.75
CA SER A 176 18.31 9.15 -18.02
C SER A 176 18.47 10.13 -19.16
N GLY A 177 18.83 11.37 -18.83
CA GLY A 177 19.24 12.35 -19.81
C GLY A 177 20.46 11.77 -20.53
N SER A 178 20.28 11.39 -21.80
CA SER A 178 21.39 11.21 -22.73
C SER A 178 22.10 12.55 -22.88
N GLY A 179 23.06 12.81 -21.99
CA GLY A 179 24.11 13.78 -22.21
C GLY A 179 24.96 13.26 -23.37
N VAL A 180 24.63 13.65 -24.59
CA VAL A 180 25.56 13.59 -25.71
C VAL A 180 26.65 14.62 -25.40
N ALA A 181 27.76 14.15 -24.82
CA ALA A 181 28.99 14.91 -24.76
C ALA A 181 29.53 15.04 -26.18
N ILE A 182 29.38 16.23 -26.76
CA ILE A 182 30.08 16.61 -27.99
C ILE A 182 31.56 16.77 -27.60
N PRO A 183 32.52 16.04 -28.20
CA PRO A 183 33.93 16.34 -27.98
C PRO A 183 34.24 17.68 -28.67
N ALA A 184 34.81 18.60 -27.90
CA ALA A 184 35.44 19.80 -28.46
C ALA A 184 36.65 19.37 -29.29
N THR A 185 36.63 19.68 -30.59
CA THR A 185 37.78 19.59 -31.48
C THR A 185 38.32 21.00 -31.70
N GLU A 186 39.61 21.14 -31.37
CA GLU A 186 40.60 22.18 -31.70
C GLU A 186 40.31 23.65 -31.38
#